data_AF-A0A4V4NGA6-F1
#
_entry.id   AF-A0A4V4NGA6-F1
#
_cell.length_a   1.000
_cell.length_b   1.000
_cell.length_c   1.000
_cell.angle_alpha   90.00
_cell.angle_beta   90.00
_cell.angle_gamma   90.00
#
_symmetry.space_group_name_H-M   'P 1'
#
loop_
_entity.id
_entity.type
_entity.pdbx_description
1 polymer ?
#
loop_
_entity_poly.entity_id
_entity_poly.type
_entity_poly.pdbx_seq_one_letter_code
_entity_poly.pdbx_strand_id
1 'polypeptide(L)'
;MFSSPDLYYLHSDVETRKELKHKDIRKLLQQEHYLELEAMDLDFYEISKALKSRTFTPLELETDLNTFMQKFADVIKENKLSFPHPERSVLNAGKTVIWDTVFIDDAYVRLTNSTLSSLMEFDDFFVEDLRLKHAAVLSTLPRQSCEIFADNGNGYVIIGGGMYTWYAFLAIKSLRHSGSTLPVEIMIPDRGGYDDEFCMDIAPSLGAKCVLFETVFDKEVLKKLDAKGYQLKAMALIGASFENLMYLDSDIFTVKNPDALFTSDVYKKYGMITWPDFWRRTTSPKLYEIVGLDVGGVVRFLNDFYSPIERVYRDEELEDLDLVNFHDRNGTIPDWSTEAGLLLINKKTHFNTLLLALYYNLNGPAGYYPLLSQGGAGEGDKETWVLAAHVLNQKWWQVNKRPDKTYGTWVKDVNWIVDSCIVQADPSEDYQLVEKFKVVQEKYREAGVYNYDYAFGKNAHEFAGVMGEKSTKGELQVASDMFYHLHSPKLDPWNYVLDDLFTDRNGRQMRNFGDIWPRLKFDLEFWIWETVHAELCDPNTSHEAIKKMKCFHGRDFNLLCEGNNSRLEKRIEWLRKDGAQKLRNRG
;
A
#
# COMPACT_ATOMS: atom_id res chain seq x y z
N MET A 1 1.82 10.01 -15.57
CA MET A 1 2.47 11.14 -16.25
C MET A 1 3.72 11.53 -15.47
N PHE A 2 4.89 11.07 -15.92
CA PHE A 2 6.17 11.56 -15.43
C PHE A 2 6.52 12.80 -16.26
N SER A 3 6.00 13.96 -15.86
CA SER A 3 6.60 15.21 -16.34
C SER A 3 7.93 15.35 -15.60
N SER A 4 9.04 15.36 -16.35
CA SER A 4 10.33 15.84 -15.84
C SER A 4 10.08 17.16 -15.09
N PRO A 5 10.56 17.34 -13.85
CA PRO A 5 10.59 18.65 -13.23
C PRO A 5 11.32 19.59 -14.19
N ASP A 6 10.76 20.79 -14.38
CA ASP A 6 11.39 21.83 -15.20
C ASP A 6 12.85 22.01 -14.79
N LEU A 7 13.72 22.00 -15.81
CA LEU A 7 15.18 21.99 -15.67
C LEU A 7 15.68 23.21 -14.91
N TYR A 8 16.26 23.00 -13.73
CA TYR A 8 16.93 24.05 -12.96
C TYR A 8 18.31 24.35 -13.57
N TYR A 9 18.51 25.58 -14.04
CA TYR A 9 19.81 26.11 -14.45
C TYR A 9 20.30 27.13 -13.41
N LEU A 10 21.56 27.02 -12.97
CA LEU A 10 22.20 28.08 -12.18
C LEU A 10 22.48 29.30 -13.06
N HIS A 11 22.20 30.49 -12.52
CA HIS A 11 22.63 31.76 -13.10
C HIS A 11 24.15 31.91 -12.93
N SER A 12 24.94 31.34 -13.85
CA SER A 12 26.32 31.75 -14.09
C SER A 12 26.72 31.40 -15.53
N ASP A 13 27.08 32.43 -16.29
CA ASP A 13 27.60 32.45 -17.66
C ASP A 13 26.81 31.72 -18.77
N VAL A 14 26.36 32.53 -19.72
CA VAL A 14 25.51 32.17 -20.87
C VAL A 14 26.18 31.16 -21.82
N GLU A 15 27.48 30.86 -21.65
CA GLU A 15 28.23 30.02 -22.58
C GLU A 15 28.43 28.56 -22.16
N THR A 16 28.09 28.14 -20.93
CA THR A 16 28.22 26.71 -20.52
C THR A 16 27.10 26.24 -19.60
N ARG A 17 25.86 26.14 -20.10
CA ARG A 17 24.78 25.43 -19.39
C ARG A 17 25.05 23.93 -19.39
N LYS A 18 25.70 23.42 -18.34
CA LYS A 18 25.79 21.99 -18.08
C LYS A 18 24.48 21.54 -17.43
N GLU A 19 23.79 20.60 -18.03
CA GLU A 19 22.62 19.95 -17.41
C GLU A 19 23.05 19.28 -16.11
N LEU A 20 22.36 19.63 -15.01
CA LEU A 20 22.57 19.00 -13.71
C LEU A 20 21.85 17.65 -13.68
N LYS A 21 22.54 16.60 -13.22
CA LYS A 21 21.89 15.31 -12.97
C LYS A 21 21.16 15.35 -11.63
N HIS A 22 20.21 14.45 -11.42
CA HIS A 22 19.48 14.34 -10.14
C HIS A 22 20.41 14.26 -8.92
N LYS A 23 21.50 13.50 -9.00
CA LYS A 23 22.52 13.43 -7.94
C LYS A 23 23.18 14.77 -7.63
N ASP A 24 23.38 15.62 -8.64
CA ASP A 24 23.97 16.95 -8.45
C ASP A 24 22.97 17.87 -7.74
N ILE A 25 21.69 17.81 -8.12
CA ILE A 25 20.59 18.56 -7.48
C ILE A 25 20.43 18.16 -6.01
N ARG A 26 20.41 16.84 -5.72
CA ARG A 26 20.32 16.32 -4.34
C ARG A 26 21.42 16.87 -3.45
N LYS A 27 22.67 16.87 -3.93
CA LYS A 27 23.81 17.44 -3.21
C LYS A 27 23.69 18.94 -2.97
N LEU A 28 23.21 19.70 -3.96
CA LEU A 28 22.98 21.14 -3.80
C LEU A 28 21.92 21.41 -2.73
N LEU A 29 20.79 20.68 -2.76
CA LEU A 29 19.74 20.82 -1.75
C LEU A 29 20.25 20.51 -0.33
N GLN A 30 21.06 19.45 -0.19
CA GLN A 30 21.69 19.14 1.09
C GLN A 30 22.67 20.23 1.53
N GLN A 31 23.51 20.75 0.64
CA GLN A 31 24.46 21.82 0.95
C GLN A 31 23.77 23.11 1.36
N GLU A 32 22.75 23.55 0.62
CA GLU A 32 21.94 24.72 0.99
C GLU A 32 21.27 24.52 2.35
N HIS A 33 20.72 23.32 2.59
CA HIS A 33 20.12 22.98 3.88
C HIS A 33 21.12 23.03 5.03
N TYR A 34 22.35 22.51 4.87
CA TYR A 34 23.39 22.60 5.90
C TYR A 34 23.76 24.05 6.22
N LEU A 35 23.85 24.92 5.21
CA LEU A 35 24.12 26.35 5.43
C LEU A 35 22.98 27.04 6.19
N GLU A 36 21.73 26.66 5.94
CA GLU A 36 20.57 27.13 6.71
C GLU A 36 20.61 26.62 8.15
N LEU A 37 20.94 25.34 8.37
CA LEU A 37 21.04 24.72 9.69
C LEU A 37 22.14 25.36 10.54
N GLU A 38 23.32 25.64 9.97
CA GLU A 38 24.41 26.35 10.67
C GLU A 38 23.96 27.74 11.15
N ALA A 39 23.06 28.40 10.43
CA ALA A 39 22.47 29.67 10.85
C ALA A 39 21.37 29.51 11.93
N MET A 40 20.85 28.30 12.12
CA MET A 40 19.73 27.95 13.02
C MET A 40 20.15 27.12 14.25
N ASP A 41 21.45 26.88 14.46
CA ASP A 41 21.97 25.98 15.51
C ASP A 41 21.48 26.34 16.94
N LEU A 42 21.30 27.64 17.21
CA LEU A 42 20.71 28.12 18.48
C LEU A 42 19.24 27.68 18.66
N ASP A 43 18.45 27.62 17.59
CA ASP A 43 17.04 27.22 17.63
C ASP A 43 16.90 25.71 17.88
N PHE A 44 17.80 24.89 17.33
CA PHE A 44 17.76 23.45 17.55
C PHE A 44 18.03 23.06 19.00
N TYR A 45 19.04 23.67 19.63
CA TYR A 45 19.37 23.38 21.02
C TYR A 45 18.18 23.71 21.94
N GLU A 46 17.51 24.84 21.72
CA GLU A 46 16.34 25.22 22.50
C GLU A 46 15.12 24.32 22.23
N ILE A 47 14.87 23.91 20.98
CA ILE A 47 13.81 22.92 20.65
C ILE A 47 14.09 21.58 21.34
N SER A 48 15.31 21.06 21.21
CA SER A 48 15.74 19.80 21.82
C SER A 48 15.62 19.82 23.34
N LYS A 49 16.04 20.92 23.97
CA LYS A 49 15.93 21.12 25.43
C LYS A 49 14.48 21.22 25.87
N ALA A 50 13.65 21.95 25.12
CA ALA A 50 12.21 22.03 25.40
C ALA A 50 11.56 20.64 25.33
N LEU A 51 11.81 19.86 24.28
CA LEU A 51 11.29 18.50 24.12
C LEU A 51 11.76 17.56 25.24
N LYS A 52 13.05 17.58 25.60
CA LYS A 52 13.63 16.76 26.67
C LYS A 52 13.07 17.05 28.05
N SER A 53 12.58 18.27 28.29
CA SER A 53 12.01 18.70 29.57
C SER A 53 10.52 18.41 29.72
N ARG A 54 9.82 18.04 28.64
CA ARG A 54 8.39 17.74 28.68
C ARG A 54 8.14 16.39 29.31
N THR A 55 7.06 16.31 30.09
CA THR A 55 6.51 15.05 30.56
C THR A 55 5.25 14.76 29.76
N PHE A 56 5.19 13.56 29.19
CA PHE A 56 4.06 13.14 28.38
C PHE A 56 3.19 12.18 29.19
N THR A 57 1.91 12.51 29.27
CA THR A 57 0.89 11.66 29.88
C THR A 57 0.13 10.92 28.79
N PRO A 58 -0.09 9.60 28.94
CA PRO A 58 -0.97 8.86 28.05
C PRO A 58 -2.34 9.51 27.95
N LEU A 59 -2.88 9.61 26.75
CA LEU A 59 -4.24 10.05 26.51
C LEU A 59 -5.22 8.99 27.01
N GLU A 60 -6.28 9.44 27.67
CA GLU A 60 -7.39 8.58 28.04
C GLU A 60 -8.31 8.36 26.83
N LEU A 61 -8.71 7.11 26.61
CA LEU A 61 -9.69 6.78 25.58
C LEU A 61 -11.07 7.21 26.08
N GLU A 62 -11.61 8.23 25.42
CA GLU A 62 -12.96 8.74 25.69
C GLU A 62 -14.01 7.82 25.06
N THR A 63 -15.24 7.83 25.57
CA THR A 63 -16.37 7.16 24.90
C THR A 63 -16.75 7.84 23.58
N ASP A 64 -16.34 9.09 23.40
CA ASP A 64 -16.53 9.86 22.18
C ASP A 64 -15.21 9.97 21.40
N LEU A 65 -15.19 9.44 20.17
CA LEU A 65 -14.03 9.47 19.28
C LEU A 65 -13.55 10.90 19.01
N ASN A 66 -14.48 11.85 18.88
CA ASN A 66 -14.14 13.21 18.49
C ASN A 66 -13.32 13.91 19.58
N THR A 67 -13.79 13.84 20.82
CA THR A 67 -13.09 14.38 22.00
C THR A 67 -11.67 13.80 22.10
N PHE A 68 -11.52 12.50 21.90
CA PHE A 68 -10.20 11.86 21.86
C PHE A 68 -9.33 12.44 20.73
N MET A 69 -9.88 12.52 19.52
CA MET A 69 -9.16 13.00 18.34
C MET A 69 -8.77 14.47 18.43
N GLN A 70 -9.51 15.31 19.16
CA GLN A 70 -9.10 16.69 19.44
C GLN A 70 -7.81 16.74 20.25
N LYS A 71 -7.73 15.97 21.34
CA LYS A 71 -6.53 15.87 22.18
C LYS A 71 -5.36 15.28 21.41
N PHE A 72 -5.61 14.21 20.65
CA PHE A 72 -4.58 13.61 19.80
C PHE A 72 -4.06 14.57 18.74
N ALA A 73 -4.94 15.32 18.07
CA ALA A 73 -4.54 16.33 17.07
C ALA A 73 -3.67 17.45 17.67
N ASP A 74 -3.88 17.82 18.93
CA ASP A 74 -2.99 18.76 19.63
C ASP A 74 -1.59 18.18 19.85
N VAL A 75 -1.51 16.92 20.30
CA VAL A 75 -0.21 16.21 20.41
C VAL A 75 0.50 16.17 19.06
N ILE A 76 -0.21 15.83 17.98
CA ILE A 76 0.39 15.76 16.65
C ILE A 76 0.88 17.12 16.17
N LYS A 77 0.09 18.17 16.38
CA LYS A 77 0.46 19.53 15.99
C LYS A 77 1.73 20.00 16.69
N GLU A 78 1.88 19.67 17.97
CA GLU A 78 3.08 20.02 18.74
C GLU A 78 4.31 19.20 18.38
N ASN A 79 4.13 17.99 17.83
CA ASN A 79 5.21 17.07 17.47
C ASN A 79 5.38 16.93 15.95
N LYS A 80 4.99 17.95 15.19
CA LYS A 80 5.24 18.03 13.75
C LYS A 80 6.74 18.16 13.48
N LEU A 81 7.22 17.55 12.40
CA LEU A 81 8.61 17.61 11.95
C LEU A 81 9.11 19.06 11.87
N SER A 82 10.24 19.34 12.53
CA SER A 82 10.89 20.68 12.50
C SER A 82 11.89 20.79 11.38
N PHE A 83 12.60 19.69 11.08
CA PHE A 83 13.65 19.65 10.07
C PHE A 83 13.21 18.71 8.95
N PRO A 84 12.57 19.22 7.88
CA PRO A 84 12.18 18.39 6.75
C PRO A 84 13.40 17.96 5.93
N HIS A 85 13.41 16.72 5.46
CA HIS A 85 14.49 16.20 4.63
C HIS A 85 14.61 17.02 3.32
N PRO A 86 15.78 17.58 3.00
CA PRO A 86 15.91 18.60 1.95
C PRO A 86 15.60 18.06 0.55
N GLU A 87 15.90 16.79 0.28
CA GLU A 87 15.55 16.17 -1.01
C GLU A 87 14.05 16.00 -1.23
N ARG A 88 13.20 16.25 -0.23
CA ARG A 88 11.74 16.17 -0.32
C ARG A 88 11.04 17.51 -0.10
N SER A 89 11.81 18.60 -0.13
CA SER A 89 11.27 19.97 0.00
C SER A 89 10.69 20.52 -1.30
N VAL A 90 11.05 19.94 -2.45
CA VAL A 90 10.54 20.37 -3.77
C VAL A 90 9.23 19.65 -4.09
N LEU A 91 8.24 20.43 -4.51
CA LEU A 91 6.91 19.94 -4.90
C LEU A 91 6.69 20.07 -6.41
N ASN A 92 6.14 19.03 -7.04
CA ASN A 92 5.56 19.07 -8.38
C ASN A 92 4.06 18.77 -8.27
N ALA A 93 3.21 19.72 -8.70
CA ALA A 93 1.75 19.63 -8.58
C ALA A 93 1.27 19.26 -7.16
N GLY A 94 1.94 19.80 -6.13
CA GLY A 94 1.64 19.55 -4.72
C GLY A 94 2.13 18.20 -4.17
N LYS A 95 2.86 17.39 -4.95
CA LYS A 95 3.50 16.15 -4.51
C LYS A 95 5.00 16.31 -4.39
N THR A 96 5.62 15.68 -3.40
CA THR A 96 7.07 15.69 -3.25
C THR A 96 7.75 15.04 -4.45
N VAL A 97 8.82 15.68 -4.92
CA VAL A 97 9.63 15.13 -6.02
C VAL A 97 10.50 14.00 -5.48
N ILE A 98 10.39 12.83 -6.13
CA ILE A 98 11.30 11.71 -5.93
C ILE A 98 12.33 11.79 -7.05
N TRP A 99 13.53 12.27 -6.72
CA TRP A 99 14.59 12.50 -7.70
C TRP A 99 15.03 11.20 -8.37
N ASP A 100 15.41 10.20 -7.58
CA ASP A 100 15.83 8.90 -8.10
C ASP A 100 14.90 7.82 -7.58
N THR A 101 14.21 7.11 -8.49
CA THR A 101 13.38 5.96 -8.12
C THR A 101 14.19 4.67 -8.18
N VAL A 102 14.21 3.93 -7.07
CA VAL A 102 14.94 2.67 -6.91
C VAL A 102 13.98 1.49 -7.12
N PHE A 103 14.25 0.68 -8.14
CA PHE A 103 13.45 -0.50 -8.50
C PHE A 103 14.24 -1.77 -8.18
N ILE A 104 14.01 -2.35 -7.00
CA ILE A 104 14.69 -3.58 -6.58
C ILE A 104 13.62 -4.62 -6.25
N ASP A 105 13.57 -5.69 -7.04
CA ASP A 105 12.57 -6.76 -6.93
C ASP A 105 13.21 -8.17 -6.82
N ASP A 106 14.53 -8.24 -6.98
CA ASP A 106 15.30 -9.48 -6.95
C ASP A 106 15.57 -9.91 -5.50
N ALA A 107 15.25 -11.17 -5.19
CA ALA A 107 15.47 -11.80 -3.90
C ALA A 107 16.97 -12.07 -3.62
N TYR A 108 17.80 -12.14 -4.67
CA TYR A 108 19.22 -12.44 -4.54
C TYR A 108 20.08 -11.20 -4.25
N VAL A 109 19.56 -10.00 -4.51
CA VAL A 109 20.25 -8.75 -4.17
C VAL A 109 20.31 -8.60 -2.65
N ARG A 110 21.54 -8.43 -2.11
CA ARG A 110 21.78 -8.17 -0.69
C ARG A 110 21.67 -6.69 -0.40
N LEU A 111 20.66 -6.29 0.36
CA LEU A 111 20.51 -4.92 0.84
C LEU A 111 21.16 -4.83 2.22
N THR A 112 22.48 -4.72 2.23
CA THR A 112 23.31 -4.64 3.44
C THR A 112 23.08 -3.31 4.17
N ASN A 113 23.57 -3.20 5.40
CA ASN A 113 23.54 -1.94 6.14
C ASN A 113 24.24 -0.83 5.36
N SER A 114 25.47 -1.08 4.89
CA SER A 114 26.22 -0.14 4.04
C SER A 114 25.50 0.24 2.74
N THR A 115 24.87 -0.73 2.07
CA THR A 115 24.09 -0.47 0.84
C THR A 115 22.93 0.46 1.13
N LEU A 116 22.11 0.14 2.15
CA LEU A 116 20.94 0.94 2.50
C LEU A 116 21.32 2.34 2.98
N SER A 117 22.36 2.48 3.81
CA SER A 117 22.88 3.77 4.27
C SER A 117 23.44 4.64 3.14
N SER A 118 23.79 4.05 1.99
CA SER A 118 24.30 4.80 0.83
C SER A 118 23.22 5.36 -0.10
N LEU A 119 21.97 4.92 0.05
CA LEU A 119 20.87 5.36 -0.83
C LEU A 119 20.46 6.81 -0.57
N MET A 120 20.44 7.21 0.70
CA MET A 120 20.06 8.55 1.15
C MET A 120 20.80 8.93 2.43
N GLU A 121 21.25 10.18 2.49
CA GLU A 121 21.95 10.74 3.65
C GLU A 121 20.97 11.56 4.48
N PHE A 122 20.98 11.33 5.79
CA PHE A 122 20.13 12.00 6.77
C PHE A 122 21.03 12.70 7.78
N ASP A 123 20.82 14.01 7.98
CA ASP A 123 21.58 14.79 8.95
C ASP A 123 21.17 14.50 10.40
N ASP A 124 22.05 14.83 11.34
CA ASP A 124 21.84 14.51 12.75
C ASP A 124 20.70 15.33 13.39
N PHE A 125 20.40 16.54 12.89
CA PHE A 125 19.30 17.36 13.37
C PHE A 125 17.94 16.72 13.02
N PHE A 126 17.80 16.24 11.78
CA PHE A 126 16.66 15.47 11.31
C PHE A 126 16.44 14.21 12.15
N VAL A 127 17.50 13.44 12.39
CA VAL A 127 17.45 12.18 13.16
C VAL A 127 17.05 12.44 14.62
N GLU A 128 17.70 13.38 15.31
CA GLU A 128 17.41 13.69 16.71
C GLU A 128 16.02 14.32 16.89
N ASP A 129 15.56 15.18 15.97
CA ASP A 129 14.22 15.77 16.03
C ASP A 129 13.13 14.71 15.95
N LEU A 130 13.23 13.81 14.96
CA LEU A 130 12.30 12.70 14.82
C LEU A 130 12.37 11.76 16.01
N ARG A 131 13.56 11.45 16.54
CA ARG A 131 13.71 10.57 17.70
C ARG A 131 13.01 11.13 18.95
N LEU A 132 13.20 12.41 19.25
CA LEU A 132 12.59 13.06 20.41
C LEU A 132 11.06 13.17 20.25
N LYS A 133 10.57 13.56 19.08
CA LYS A 133 9.14 13.70 18.80
C LYS A 133 8.41 12.38 18.67
N HIS A 134 9.06 11.36 18.11
CA HIS A 134 8.52 10.00 18.08
C HIS A 134 8.33 9.46 19.50
N ALA A 135 9.34 9.58 20.37
CA ALA A 135 9.23 9.17 21.77
C ALA A 135 8.13 9.94 22.52
N ALA A 136 7.97 11.25 22.22
CA ALA A 136 6.88 12.07 22.73
C ALA A 136 5.51 11.52 22.31
N VAL A 137 5.26 11.33 21.01
CA VAL A 137 3.98 10.77 20.53
C VAL A 137 3.73 9.38 21.11
N LEU A 138 4.73 8.50 21.10
CA LEU A 138 4.61 7.13 21.59
C LEU A 138 4.17 7.10 23.06
N SER A 139 4.73 7.96 23.90
CA SER A 139 4.40 8.04 25.33
C SER A 139 3.02 8.63 25.63
N THR A 140 2.40 9.34 24.67
CA THR A 140 1.02 9.81 24.78
C THR A 140 -0.03 8.79 24.32
N LEU A 141 0.36 7.69 23.67
CA LEU A 141 -0.63 6.73 23.17
C LEU A 141 -1.39 6.07 24.34
N PRO A 142 -2.70 5.78 24.15
CA PRO A 142 -3.50 5.09 25.15
C PRO A 142 -2.89 3.79 25.66
N ARG A 143 -3.05 3.52 26.96
CA ARG A 143 -2.60 2.25 27.57
C ARG A 143 -3.61 1.11 27.45
N GLN A 144 -4.88 1.43 27.24
CA GLN A 144 -5.99 0.47 27.22
C GLN A 144 -6.41 0.13 25.79
N SER A 145 -7.13 -0.98 25.61
CA SER A 145 -7.80 -1.31 24.35
C SER A 145 -8.86 -0.28 24.00
N CYS A 146 -9.11 -0.09 22.70
CA CYS A 146 -10.12 0.84 22.24
C CYS A 146 -11.51 0.19 22.27
N GLU A 147 -12.32 0.58 23.26
CA GLU A 147 -13.70 0.09 23.40
C GLU A 147 -14.73 0.93 22.62
N ILE A 148 -14.33 2.04 21.99
CA ILE A 148 -15.22 2.94 21.21
C ILE A 148 -15.95 2.18 20.10
N PHE A 149 -15.28 1.22 19.47
CA PHE A 149 -15.80 0.46 18.34
C PHE A 149 -16.20 -0.96 18.73
N ALA A 150 -16.17 -1.30 20.02
CA ALA A 150 -16.45 -2.65 20.48
C ALA A 150 -17.85 -3.10 20.01
N ASP A 151 -17.95 -4.35 19.56
CA ASP A 151 -19.19 -4.98 19.09
C ASP A 151 -19.81 -4.37 17.82
N ASN A 152 -19.16 -3.40 17.16
CA ASN A 152 -19.63 -2.81 15.89
C ASN A 152 -19.39 -3.70 14.65
N GLY A 153 -19.10 -4.99 14.86
CA GLY A 153 -19.05 -6.01 13.82
C GLY A 153 -17.93 -5.84 12.79
N ASN A 154 -18.17 -6.41 11.60
CA ASN A 154 -17.21 -6.52 10.51
C ASN A 154 -17.67 -5.68 9.31
N GLY A 155 -16.74 -5.02 8.62
CA GLY A 155 -17.06 -4.28 7.40
C GLY A 155 -15.86 -3.87 6.58
N TYR A 156 -16.14 -3.29 5.42
CA TYR A 156 -15.14 -2.81 4.48
C TYR A 156 -15.07 -1.28 4.50
N VAL A 157 -13.88 -0.74 4.28
CA VAL A 157 -13.64 0.70 4.20
C VAL A 157 -12.94 1.01 2.88
N ILE A 158 -13.50 1.95 2.12
CA ILE A 158 -12.93 2.42 0.84
C ILE A 158 -12.95 3.94 0.86
N ILE A 159 -11.91 4.60 0.33
CA ILE A 159 -11.94 6.06 0.16
C ILE A 159 -12.60 6.40 -1.19
N GLY A 160 -13.60 7.28 -1.13
CA GLY A 160 -14.25 7.87 -2.30
C GLY A 160 -13.91 9.35 -2.47
N GLY A 161 -14.63 10.02 -3.39
CA GLY A 161 -14.47 11.44 -3.66
C GLY A 161 -14.05 11.71 -5.12
N GLY A 162 -14.89 12.42 -5.87
CA GLY A 162 -14.63 12.68 -7.28
C GLY A 162 -14.45 11.37 -8.06
N MET A 163 -13.38 11.25 -8.84
CA MET A 163 -13.13 10.04 -9.64
C MET A 163 -12.93 8.77 -8.78
N TYR A 164 -12.51 8.91 -7.51
CA TYR A 164 -12.39 7.78 -6.60
C TYR A 164 -13.74 7.19 -6.20
N THR A 165 -14.84 7.95 -6.28
CA THR A 165 -16.21 7.41 -6.10
C THR A 165 -16.54 6.39 -7.20
N TRP A 166 -16.17 6.68 -8.45
CA TRP A 166 -16.33 5.74 -9.57
C TRP A 166 -15.49 4.48 -9.38
N TYR A 167 -14.22 4.62 -8.99
CA TYR A 167 -13.36 3.47 -8.71
C TYR A 167 -13.94 2.62 -7.56
N ALA A 168 -14.33 3.26 -6.45
CA ALA A 168 -14.96 2.58 -5.32
C ALA A 168 -16.24 1.83 -5.72
N PHE A 169 -17.06 2.39 -6.61
CA PHE A 169 -18.24 1.72 -7.14
C PHE A 169 -17.88 0.40 -7.86
N LEU A 170 -16.88 0.42 -8.74
CA LEU A 170 -16.41 -0.79 -9.44
C LEU A 170 -15.79 -1.81 -8.49
N ALA A 171 -14.99 -1.36 -7.52
CA ALA A 171 -14.44 -2.21 -6.47
C ALA A 171 -15.55 -2.90 -5.66
N ILE A 172 -16.59 -2.17 -5.25
CA ILE A 172 -17.75 -2.72 -4.53
C ILE A 172 -18.52 -3.70 -5.41
N LYS A 173 -18.73 -3.40 -6.70
CA LYS A 173 -19.37 -4.35 -7.63
C LYS A 173 -18.59 -5.67 -7.70
N SER A 174 -17.26 -5.62 -7.71
CA SER A 174 -16.43 -6.83 -7.73
C SER A 174 -16.52 -7.60 -6.42
N LEU A 175 -16.53 -6.89 -5.29
CA LEU A 175 -16.73 -7.45 -3.96
C LEU A 175 -18.08 -8.17 -3.87
N ARG A 176 -19.16 -7.56 -4.36
CA ARG A 176 -20.50 -8.20 -4.44
C ARG A 176 -20.54 -9.36 -5.41
N HIS A 177 -19.88 -9.26 -6.56
CA HIS A 177 -19.77 -10.35 -7.52
C HIS A 177 -19.05 -11.58 -6.92
N SER A 178 -18.06 -11.36 -6.05
CA SER A 178 -17.39 -12.43 -5.31
C SER A 178 -18.28 -13.12 -4.25
N GLY A 179 -19.43 -12.52 -3.92
CA GLY A 179 -20.41 -13.05 -2.96
C GLY A 179 -20.35 -12.41 -1.56
N SER A 180 -19.57 -11.35 -1.37
CA SER A 180 -19.48 -10.67 -0.07
C SER A 180 -20.78 -9.94 0.26
N THR A 181 -21.20 -10.06 1.53
CA THR A 181 -22.44 -9.47 2.05
C THR A 181 -22.22 -8.42 3.14
N LEU A 182 -20.99 -8.28 3.63
CA LEU A 182 -20.69 -7.34 4.71
C LEU A 182 -20.83 -5.88 4.26
N PRO A 183 -21.19 -4.97 5.18
CA PRO A 183 -21.38 -3.56 4.88
C PRO A 183 -20.08 -2.88 4.44
N VAL A 184 -20.21 -1.84 3.60
CA VAL A 184 -19.08 -1.00 3.15
C VAL A 184 -19.30 0.45 3.58
N GLU A 185 -18.27 1.09 4.13
CA GLU A 185 -18.22 2.53 4.35
C GLU A 185 -17.33 3.18 3.29
N ILE A 186 -17.92 4.03 2.45
CA ILE A 186 -17.22 4.86 1.48
C ILE A 186 -16.88 6.18 2.16
N MET A 187 -15.64 6.31 2.59
CA MET A 187 -15.15 7.44 3.37
C MET A 187 -14.79 8.58 2.40
N ILE A 188 -15.48 9.71 2.49
CA ILE A 188 -15.36 10.85 1.57
C ILE A 188 -14.68 12.01 2.33
N PRO A 189 -13.49 12.46 1.90
CA PRO A 189 -12.72 13.49 2.60
C PRO A 189 -13.42 14.84 2.71
N ASP A 190 -14.14 15.25 1.67
CA ASP A 190 -14.76 16.57 1.60
C ASP A 190 -16.11 16.56 0.85
N ARG A 191 -16.96 17.55 1.14
CA ARG A 191 -18.29 17.70 0.53
C ARG A 191 -18.22 17.96 -0.99
N GLY A 192 -17.13 18.51 -1.49
CA GLY A 192 -16.90 18.71 -2.92
C GLY A 192 -16.87 17.38 -3.68
N GLY A 193 -16.23 16.36 -3.12
CA GLY A 193 -16.17 15.00 -3.64
C GLY A 193 -17.43 14.15 -3.42
N TYR A 194 -18.42 14.61 -2.65
CA TYR A 194 -19.65 13.87 -2.35
C TYR A 194 -20.65 13.91 -3.52
N ASP A 195 -21.12 12.74 -3.98
CA ASP A 195 -22.13 12.61 -5.03
C ASP A 195 -23.49 12.22 -4.42
N ASP A 196 -24.43 13.17 -4.32
CA ASP A 196 -25.68 12.99 -3.58
C ASP A 196 -26.54 11.82 -4.10
N GLU A 197 -26.84 11.77 -5.40
CA GLU A 197 -27.66 10.69 -5.99
C GLU A 197 -26.97 9.31 -5.84
N PHE A 198 -25.64 9.23 -6.06
CA PHE A 198 -24.90 8.00 -5.84
C PHE A 198 -24.98 7.54 -4.39
N CYS A 199 -24.73 8.43 -3.44
CA CYS A 199 -24.67 8.10 -2.03
C CYS A 199 -26.03 7.80 -1.39
N MET A 200 -27.12 8.38 -1.91
CA MET A 200 -28.48 8.15 -1.40
C MET A 200 -29.17 6.95 -2.06
N ASP A 201 -28.90 6.68 -3.35
CA ASP A 201 -29.66 5.68 -4.11
C ASP A 201 -28.82 4.45 -4.46
N ILE A 202 -27.60 4.66 -4.98
CA ILE A 202 -26.78 3.57 -5.53
C ILE A 202 -25.99 2.84 -4.44
N ALA A 203 -25.24 3.57 -3.61
CA ALA A 203 -24.42 2.97 -2.56
C ALA A 203 -25.25 2.07 -1.61
N PRO A 204 -26.44 2.49 -1.12
CA PRO A 204 -27.27 1.64 -0.25
C PRO A 204 -27.74 0.36 -0.93
N SER A 205 -28.04 0.39 -2.24
CA SER A 205 -28.42 -0.81 -3.00
C SER A 205 -27.31 -1.87 -3.08
N LEU A 206 -26.06 -1.45 -2.88
CA LEU A 206 -24.88 -2.31 -2.82
C LEU A 206 -24.47 -2.66 -1.38
N GLY A 207 -25.30 -2.37 -0.37
CA GLY A 207 -24.94 -2.55 1.03
C GLY A 207 -23.77 -1.65 1.45
N ALA A 208 -23.65 -0.48 0.84
CA ALA A 208 -22.64 0.52 1.14
C ALA A 208 -23.30 1.82 1.63
N LYS A 209 -22.55 2.64 2.37
CA LYS A 209 -22.95 4.00 2.72
C LYS A 209 -21.79 4.97 2.56
N CYS A 210 -22.08 6.18 2.10
CA CYS A 210 -21.09 7.25 2.09
C CYS A 210 -21.00 7.91 3.47
N VAL A 211 -19.79 8.16 3.95
CA VAL A 211 -19.52 8.82 5.24
C VAL A 211 -18.57 9.98 4.99
N LEU A 212 -18.99 11.19 5.36
CA LEU A 212 -18.16 12.38 5.22
C LEU A 212 -17.24 12.53 6.42
N PHE A 213 -15.98 12.92 6.19
CA PHE A 213 -15.02 13.15 7.28
C PHE A 213 -15.55 14.19 8.29
N GLU A 214 -16.22 15.24 7.81
CA GLU A 214 -16.83 16.28 8.68
C GLU A 214 -17.98 15.79 9.56
N THR A 215 -18.52 14.60 9.30
CA THR A 215 -19.53 13.95 10.18
C THR A 215 -18.90 13.09 11.27
N VAL A 216 -17.60 12.81 11.17
CA VAL A 216 -16.84 11.96 12.11
C VAL A 216 -15.86 12.79 12.94
N PHE A 217 -15.15 13.71 12.29
CA PHE A 217 -14.14 14.57 12.90
C PHE A 217 -14.58 16.03 12.87
N ASP A 218 -14.43 16.71 14.01
CA ASP A 218 -14.71 18.13 14.10
C ASP A 218 -13.82 18.94 13.16
N LYS A 219 -14.33 20.08 12.71
CA LYS A 219 -13.62 20.99 11.81
C LYS A 219 -12.23 21.37 12.33
N GLU A 220 -12.09 21.54 13.65
CA GLU A 220 -10.79 21.83 14.27
C GLU A 220 -9.83 20.64 14.20
N VAL A 221 -10.29 19.39 14.31
CA VAL A 221 -9.45 18.20 14.10
C VAL A 221 -8.97 18.16 12.66
N LEU A 222 -9.88 18.27 11.69
CA LEU A 222 -9.55 18.28 10.26
C LEU A 222 -8.52 19.37 9.93
N LYS A 223 -8.70 20.56 10.48
CA LYS A 223 -7.80 21.70 10.30
C LYS A 223 -6.43 21.51 10.97
N LYS A 224 -6.38 20.95 12.18
CA LYS A 224 -5.11 20.71 12.90
C LYS A 224 -4.27 19.63 12.21
N LEU A 225 -4.92 18.58 11.71
CA LEU A 225 -4.24 17.48 11.02
C LEU A 225 -3.88 17.86 9.57
N ASP A 226 -4.71 18.64 8.88
CA ASP A 226 -4.53 19.05 7.46
C ASP A 226 -4.17 17.86 6.54
N ALA A 227 -4.82 16.72 6.78
CA ALA A 227 -4.47 15.47 6.14
C ALA A 227 -4.77 15.50 4.63
N LYS A 228 -3.78 15.12 3.82
CA LYS A 228 -3.85 15.09 2.34
C LYS A 228 -3.22 13.81 1.79
N GLY A 229 -3.68 13.40 0.61
CA GLY A 229 -3.15 12.23 -0.09
C GLY A 229 -3.23 10.97 0.77
N TYR A 230 -2.09 10.29 0.99
CA TYR A 230 -2.04 9.02 1.71
C TYR A 230 -2.48 9.10 3.18
N GLN A 231 -2.40 10.27 3.81
CA GLN A 231 -2.82 10.49 5.21
C GLN A 231 -4.32 10.22 5.42
N LEU A 232 -5.11 10.36 4.35
CA LEU A 232 -6.55 10.14 4.38
C LEU A 232 -6.91 8.68 4.68
N LYS A 233 -6.03 7.72 4.36
CA LYS A 233 -6.22 6.29 4.72
C LYS A 233 -6.34 6.12 6.22
N ALA A 234 -5.36 6.60 6.97
CA ALA A 234 -5.38 6.50 8.42
C ALA A 234 -6.59 7.18 9.05
N MET A 235 -6.98 8.35 8.54
CA MET A 235 -8.22 9.02 8.98
C MET A 235 -9.48 8.20 8.67
N ALA A 236 -9.58 7.61 7.48
CA ALA A 236 -10.70 6.77 7.10
C ALA A 236 -10.83 5.53 8.01
N LEU A 237 -9.71 4.85 8.30
CA LEU A 237 -9.72 3.67 9.18
C LEU A 237 -10.07 4.03 10.64
N ILE A 238 -9.49 5.10 11.17
CA ILE A 238 -9.80 5.60 12.52
C ILE A 238 -11.29 5.96 12.61
N GLY A 239 -11.80 6.66 11.59
CA GLY A 239 -13.16 7.21 11.57
C GLY A 239 -14.28 6.22 11.22
N ALA A 240 -13.94 5.07 10.60
CA ALA A 240 -14.93 4.05 10.26
C ALA A 240 -15.62 3.47 11.51
N SER A 241 -16.85 2.99 11.40
CA SER A 241 -17.62 2.54 12.58
C SER A 241 -17.27 1.13 13.08
N PHE A 242 -16.71 0.27 12.23
CA PHE A 242 -16.51 -1.15 12.51
C PHE A 242 -15.43 -1.45 13.57
N GLU A 243 -15.60 -2.53 14.35
CA GLU A 243 -14.52 -3.05 15.20
C GLU A 243 -13.43 -3.70 14.35
N ASN A 244 -13.86 -4.60 13.46
CA ASN A 244 -13.01 -5.34 12.56
C ASN A 244 -13.25 -4.80 11.16
N LEU A 245 -12.22 -4.24 10.53
CA LEU A 245 -12.37 -3.66 9.20
C LEU A 245 -11.33 -4.18 8.23
N MET A 246 -11.75 -4.30 6.97
CA MET A 246 -10.86 -4.49 5.85
C MET A 246 -10.86 -3.24 4.98
N TYR A 247 -9.72 -2.55 4.93
CA TYR A 247 -9.48 -1.46 4.01
C TYR A 247 -9.12 -2.00 2.63
N LEU A 248 -9.77 -1.43 1.61
CA LEU A 248 -9.45 -1.65 0.20
C LEU A 248 -9.23 -0.29 -0.47
N ASP A 249 -8.12 -0.12 -1.18
CA ASP A 249 -7.99 0.96 -2.14
C ASP A 249 -9.09 0.85 -3.21
N SER A 250 -9.52 2.00 -3.74
CA SER A 250 -10.69 2.08 -4.63
C SER A 250 -10.51 1.37 -5.97
N ASP A 251 -9.28 1.02 -6.33
CA ASP A 251 -8.86 0.34 -7.56
C ASP A 251 -8.47 -1.13 -7.32
N ILE A 252 -8.99 -1.71 -6.23
CA ILE A 252 -8.89 -3.14 -5.93
C ILE A 252 -10.12 -3.89 -6.41
N PHE A 253 -9.91 -4.89 -7.26
CA PHE A 253 -10.92 -5.83 -7.69
C PHE A 253 -10.85 -7.12 -6.88
N THR A 254 -11.95 -7.49 -6.23
CA THR A 254 -12.08 -8.71 -5.44
C THR A 254 -12.54 -9.86 -6.34
N VAL A 255 -11.79 -10.95 -6.37
CA VAL A 255 -12.09 -12.15 -7.18
C VAL A 255 -12.47 -13.37 -6.36
N LYS A 256 -12.32 -13.29 -5.03
CA LYS A 256 -12.74 -14.32 -4.05
C LYS A 256 -13.31 -13.64 -2.80
N ASN A 257 -14.41 -14.18 -2.27
CA ASN A 257 -15.10 -13.60 -1.12
C ASN A 257 -14.18 -13.50 0.12
N PRO A 258 -13.92 -12.28 0.66
CA PRO A 258 -13.08 -12.11 1.84
C PRO A 258 -13.83 -12.23 3.17
N ASP A 259 -15.16 -12.37 3.20
CA ASP A 259 -15.97 -12.33 4.42
C ASP A 259 -15.49 -13.34 5.49
N ALA A 260 -15.00 -14.52 5.05
CA ALA A 260 -14.48 -15.55 5.96
C ALA A 260 -13.19 -15.13 6.70
N LEU A 261 -12.42 -14.17 6.17
CA LEU A 261 -11.16 -13.72 6.76
C LEU A 261 -11.35 -13.16 8.16
N PHE A 262 -12.47 -12.46 8.42
CA PHE A 262 -12.81 -11.88 9.73
C PHE A 262 -12.98 -12.92 10.84
N THR A 263 -13.10 -14.20 10.51
CA THR A 263 -13.19 -15.30 11.49
C THR A 263 -12.09 -16.34 11.34
N SER A 264 -11.13 -16.10 10.44
CA SER A 264 -10.00 -16.99 10.16
C SER A 264 -9.06 -17.13 11.35
N ASP A 265 -8.34 -18.25 11.41
CA ASP A 265 -7.37 -18.50 12.48
C ASP A 265 -6.20 -17.51 12.45
N VAL A 266 -5.75 -17.12 11.24
CA VAL A 266 -4.71 -16.09 11.07
C VAL A 266 -5.19 -14.75 11.62
N TYR A 267 -6.43 -14.33 11.32
CA TYR A 267 -6.95 -13.08 11.85
C TYR A 267 -7.12 -13.10 13.36
N LYS A 268 -7.68 -14.19 13.92
CA LYS A 268 -7.81 -14.35 15.38
C LYS A 268 -6.46 -14.34 16.09
N LYS A 269 -5.41 -14.88 15.48
CA LYS A 269 -4.07 -14.98 16.06
C LYS A 269 -3.33 -13.65 16.05
N TYR A 270 -3.43 -12.89 14.96
CA TYR A 270 -2.64 -11.69 14.74
C TYR A 270 -3.43 -10.39 14.92
N GLY A 271 -4.71 -10.33 14.56
CA GLY A 271 -5.55 -9.14 14.66
C GLY A 271 -5.24 -8.06 13.61
N MET A 272 -4.12 -8.15 12.91
CA MET A 272 -3.75 -7.33 11.77
C MET A 272 -3.15 -8.21 10.67
N ILE A 273 -3.66 -8.08 9.44
CA ILE A 273 -3.16 -8.75 8.24
C ILE A 273 -2.86 -7.72 7.15
N THR A 274 -1.66 -7.82 6.57
CA THR A 274 -1.20 -7.01 5.43
C THR A 274 -0.80 -7.92 4.27
N TRP A 275 -0.68 -7.33 3.09
CA TRP A 275 -0.18 -8.01 1.90
C TRP A 275 1.18 -7.45 1.50
N PRO A 276 2.08 -8.26 0.93
CA PRO A 276 3.32 -7.75 0.40
C PRO A 276 3.09 -7.00 -0.92
N ASP A 277 3.94 -6.00 -1.15
CA ASP A 277 4.20 -5.43 -2.46
C ASP A 277 5.34 -6.25 -3.14
N PHE A 278 5.48 -6.06 -4.44
CA PHE A 278 6.46 -6.68 -5.31
C PHE A 278 7.90 -6.28 -5.02
N TRP A 279 8.12 -5.09 -4.44
CA TRP A 279 9.45 -4.50 -4.23
C TRP A 279 10.15 -5.02 -2.96
N ARG A 280 11.47 -4.97 -2.97
CA ARG A 280 12.31 -5.16 -1.78
C ARG A 280 12.20 -3.98 -0.84
N ARG A 281 12.38 -4.23 0.46
CA ARG A 281 12.37 -3.20 1.49
C ARG A 281 13.69 -2.44 1.48
N THR A 282 13.62 -1.15 1.21
CA THR A 282 14.78 -0.22 1.18
C THR A 282 14.77 0.71 2.40
N THR A 283 14.23 0.26 3.54
CA THR A 283 14.10 1.07 4.75
C THR A 283 15.48 1.38 5.35
N SER A 284 15.74 2.66 5.62
CA SER A 284 17.02 3.12 6.15
C SER A 284 17.31 2.54 7.54
N PRO A 285 18.56 2.11 7.83
CA PRO A 285 19.00 1.77 9.18
C PRO A 285 18.74 2.88 10.20
N LYS A 286 18.80 4.16 9.78
CA LYS A 286 18.52 5.33 10.62
C LYS A 286 17.10 5.34 11.18
N LEU A 287 16.13 4.70 10.51
CA LEU A 287 14.79 4.58 11.05
C LEU A 287 14.78 3.86 12.39
N TYR A 288 15.54 2.77 12.52
CA TYR A 288 15.55 1.94 13.73
C TYR A 288 16.21 2.68 14.91
N GLU A 289 17.19 3.54 14.64
CA GLU A 289 17.74 4.49 15.62
C GLU A 289 16.66 5.49 16.09
N ILE A 290 15.90 6.07 15.15
CA ILE A 290 14.84 7.05 15.43
C ILE A 290 13.73 6.46 16.28
N VAL A 291 13.27 5.24 15.94
CA VAL A 291 12.16 4.60 16.66
C VAL A 291 12.60 3.79 17.89
N GLY A 292 13.90 3.77 18.20
CA GLY A 292 14.46 3.14 19.40
C GLY A 292 14.42 1.61 19.38
N LEU A 293 14.64 0.99 18.22
CA LEU A 293 14.68 -0.47 18.06
C LEU A 293 16.11 -0.97 17.83
N ASP A 294 16.54 -1.93 18.65
CA ASP A 294 17.85 -2.56 18.53
C ASP A 294 17.88 -3.58 17.37
N VAL A 295 18.95 -3.52 16.57
CA VAL A 295 19.14 -4.43 15.42
C VAL A 295 20.22 -5.48 15.73
N GLY A 296 19.77 -6.72 15.92
CA GLY A 296 20.63 -7.85 16.31
C GLY A 296 21.28 -8.60 15.13
N GLY A 297 21.63 -9.87 15.38
CA GLY A 297 22.15 -10.79 14.37
C GLY A 297 21.06 -11.33 13.42
N VAL A 298 21.46 -12.18 12.48
CA VAL A 298 20.55 -12.77 11.47
C VAL A 298 19.58 -13.76 12.12
N VAL A 299 18.29 -13.65 11.79
CA VAL A 299 17.24 -14.54 12.33
C VAL A 299 16.30 -15.12 11.27
N ARG A 300 16.45 -14.70 10.01
CA ARG A 300 15.60 -15.14 8.90
C ARG A 300 16.32 -14.96 7.58
N PHE A 301 15.63 -15.33 6.50
CA PHE A 301 16.01 -14.93 5.16
C PHE A 301 14.80 -14.34 4.42
N LEU A 302 14.80 -13.02 4.15
CA LEU A 302 13.63 -12.29 3.68
C LEU A 302 12.41 -12.49 4.61
N ASN A 303 11.35 -13.15 4.12
CA ASN A 303 10.17 -13.57 4.88
C ASN A 303 10.18 -15.06 5.29
N ASP A 304 11.31 -15.76 5.14
CA ASP A 304 11.47 -17.14 5.60
C ASP A 304 12.04 -17.17 7.03
N PHE A 305 11.17 -17.48 7.99
CA PHE A 305 11.49 -17.60 9.42
C PHE A 305 11.76 -19.04 9.86
N TYR A 306 11.70 -20.02 8.95
CA TYR A 306 11.63 -21.43 9.29
C TYR A 306 12.87 -22.20 8.84
N SER A 307 13.50 -21.77 7.74
CA SER A 307 14.76 -22.35 7.28
C SER A 307 15.92 -22.05 8.25
N PRO A 308 16.82 -23.01 8.54
CA PRO A 308 18.00 -22.78 9.37
C PRO A 308 18.93 -21.74 8.72
N ILE A 309 19.37 -20.74 9.49
CA ILE A 309 20.15 -19.60 9.00
C ILE A 309 21.51 -20.03 8.45
N GLU A 310 22.12 -21.04 9.08
CA GLU A 310 23.41 -21.63 8.71
C GLU A 310 23.37 -22.35 7.35
N ARG A 311 22.17 -22.53 6.77
CA ARG A 311 21.98 -23.08 5.43
C ARG A 311 21.77 -22.00 4.37
N VAL A 312 21.43 -20.79 4.78
CA VAL A 312 21.11 -19.68 3.88
C VAL A 312 22.26 -18.66 3.80
N TYR A 313 23.01 -18.52 4.89
CA TYR A 313 24.21 -17.70 4.99
C TYR A 313 25.45 -18.57 5.22
N ARG A 314 26.59 -18.13 4.68
CA ARG A 314 27.89 -18.72 5.00
C ARG A 314 28.37 -18.26 6.38
N ASP A 315 29.20 -19.06 7.02
CA ASP A 315 29.76 -18.73 8.35
C ASP A 315 30.46 -17.37 8.35
N GLU A 316 31.21 -17.03 7.30
CA GLU A 316 31.88 -15.72 7.21
C GLU A 316 30.89 -14.54 7.12
N GLU A 317 29.73 -14.76 6.51
CA GLU A 317 28.66 -13.75 6.45
C GLU A 317 27.97 -13.58 7.81
N LEU A 318 27.91 -14.63 8.61
CA LEU A 318 27.34 -14.56 9.97
C LEU A 318 28.28 -13.89 10.97
N GLU A 319 29.59 -13.92 10.70
CA GLU A 319 30.60 -13.20 11.47
C GLU A 319 30.64 -11.69 11.13
N ASP A 320 30.43 -11.33 9.86
CA ASP A 320 30.35 -9.94 9.40
C ASP A 320 28.93 -9.55 8.96
N LEU A 321 28.20 -8.89 9.88
CA LEU A 321 26.82 -8.47 9.66
C LEU A 321 26.64 -7.37 8.58
N ASP A 322 27.71 -6.84 7.97
CA ASP A 322 27.59 -5.99 6.78
C ASP A 322 27.58 -6.79 5.47
N LEU A 323 27.77 -8.12 5.51
CA LEU A 323 27.65 -9.02 4.35
C LEU A 323 26.24 -9.60 4.19
N VAL A 324 25.39 -9.43 5.20
CA VAL A 324 24.03 -10.00 5.23
C VAL A 324 22.97 -8.97 4.83
N ASN A 325 21.80 -9.45 4.42
CA ASN A 325 20.66 -8.56 4.18
C ASN A 325 20.23 -7.90 5.50
N PHE A 326 20.13 -6.58 5.54
CA PHE A 326 19.84 -5.85 6.78
C PHE A 326 18.49 -6.24 7.38
N HIS A 327 17.47 -6.41 6.52
CA HIS A 327 16.12 -6.81 6.94
C HIS A 327 15.95 -8.29 7.28
N ASP A 328 17.04 -9.06 7.30
CA ASP A 328 17.07 -10.43 7.83
C ASP A 328 17.45 -10.46 9.32
N ARG A 329 17.84 -9.31 9.88
CA ARG A 329 18.35 -9.19 11.23
C ARG A 329 17.24 -9.03 12.27
N ASN A 330 17.48 -9.51 13.47
CA ASN A 330 16.56 -9.38 14.59
C ASN A 330 16.22 -7.90 14.85
N GLY A 331 14.98 -7.61 15.22
CA GLY A 331 14.51 -6.25 15.49
C GLY A 331 14.14 -5.43 14.25
N THR A 332 14.48 -5.88 13.03
CA THR A 332 14.05 -5.20 11.79
C THR A 332 12.70 -5.72 11.27
N ILE A 333 12.04 -4.94 10.41
CA ILE A 333 10.85 -5.39 9.65
C ILE A 333 11.33 -6.27 8.48
N PRO A 334 10.76 -7.47 8.27
CA PRO A 334 11.17 -8.40 7.21
C PRO A 334 10.86 -7.85 5.81
N ASP A 335 11.62 -8.30 4.80
CA ASP A 335 11.15 -8.31 3.41
C ASP A 335 9.92 -9.23 3.32
N TRP A 336 9.02 -9.09 2.35
CA TRP A 336 8.96 -8.06 1.32
C TRP A 336 8.46 -6.72 1.89
N SER A 337 8.57 -5.67 1.08
CA SER A 337 7.85 -4.43 1.33
C SER A 337 6.33 -4.68 1.38
N THR A 338 5.57 -3.81 2.03
CA THR A 338 4.12 -3.99 2.30
C THR A 338 3.27 -3.31 1.24
N GLU A 339 2.05 -3.73 0.93
CA GLU A 339 1.09 -2.94 0.15
C GLU A 339 0.13 -2.21 1.10
N ALA A 340 0.02 -0.88 0.98
CA ALA A 340 -0.86 -0.07 1.82
C ALA A 340 -2.32 -0.01 1.33
N GLY A 341 -2.60 -0.51 0.12
CA GLY A 341 -3.95 -0.62 -0.43
C GLY A 341 -4.81 -1.74 0.17
N LEU A 342 -4.21 -2.68 0.93
CA LEU A 342 -4.92 -3.77 1.59
C LEU A 342 -4.51 -3.91 3.05
N LEU A 343 -5.48 -3.80 3.95
CA LEU A 343 -5.27 -3.98 5.39
C LEU A 343 -6.52 -4.55 6.05
N LEU A 344 -6.40 -5.68 6.72
CA LEU A 344 -7.44 -6.22 7.60
C LEU A 344 -6.99 -6.03 9.05
N ILE A 345 -7.77 -5.32 9.87
CA ILE A 345 -7.34 -4.88 11.20
C ILE A 345 -8.48 -4.92 12.21
N ASN A 346 -8.18 -5.35 13.44
CA ASN A 346 -9.05 -5.26 14.61
C ASN A 346 -8.72 -3.97 15.36
N LYS A 347 -9.62 -2.98 15.31
CA LYS A 347 -9.39 -1.68 15.95
C LYS A 347 -9.32 -1.75 17.46
N LYS A 348 -10.05 -2.67 18.10
CA LYS A 348 -10.00 -2.82 19.55
C LYS A 348 -8.57 -3.09 20.06
N THR A 349 -7.83 -3.93 19.35
CA THR A 349 -6.46 -4.35 19.70
C THR A 349 -5.37 -3.52 19.03
N HIS A 350 -5.65 -2.91 17.86
CA HIS A 350 -4.67 -2.19 17.03
C HIS A 350 -4.99 -0.70 16.85
N PHE A 351 -5.80 -0.08 17.71
CA PHE A 351 -6.10 1.35 17.59
C PHE A 351 -4.84 2.22 17.65
N ASN A 352 -3.92 1.92 18.56
CA ASN A 352 -2.64 2.63 18.65
C ASN A 352 -1.79 2.47 17.39
N THR A 353 -1.89 1.34 16.69
CA THR A 353 -1.26 1.14 15.38
C THR A 353 -1.75 2.19 14.38
N LEU A 354 -3.06 2.41 14.32
CA LEU A 354 -3.68 3.40 13.43
C LEU A 354 -3.26 4.83 13.78
N LEU A 355 -3.22 5.16 15.07
CA LEU A 355 -2.79 6.48 15.55
C LEU A 355 -1.32 6.76 15.21
N LEU A 356 -0.45 5.79 15.47
CA LEU A 356 0.98 5.93 15.21
C LEU A 356 1.26 5.96 13.69
N ALA A 357 0.56 5.16 12.91
CA ALA A 357 0.62 5.23 11.45
C ALA A 357 0.10 6.57 10.90
N LEU A 358 -0.97 7.15 11.49
CA LEU A 358 -1.41 8.50 11.14
C LEU A 358 -0.30 9.52 11.38
N TYR A 359 0.38 9.47 12.52
CA TYR A 359 1.53 10.34 12.82
C TYR A 359 2.65 10.20 11.80
N TYR A 360 3.01 8.97 11.43
CA TYR A 360 4.01 8.70 10.39
C TYR A 360 3.61 9.29 9.06
N ASN A 361 2.36 9.11 8.63
CA ASN A 361 1.86 9.63 7.36
C ASN A 361 1.78 11.17 7.34
N LEU A 362 1.40 11.80 8.45
CA LEU A 362 1.33 13.26 8.57
C LEU A 362 2.72 13.91 8.45
N ASN A 363 3.75 13.24 8.97
CA ASN A 363 5.16 13.62 8.81
C ASN A 363 5.86 12.81 7.70
N GLY A 364 5.07 12.24 6.79
CA GLY A 364 5.55 11.30 5.77
C GLY A 364 6.39 11.96 4.69
N PRO A 365 5.84 12.90 3.90
CA PRO A 365 6.43 13.35 2.64
C PRO A 365 7.90 13.79 2.73
N ALA A 366 8.27 14.49 3.81
CA ALA A 366 9.65 14.95 4.06
C ALA A 366 10.26 14.38 5.35
N GLY A 367 9.67 13.35 5.95
CA GLY A 367 10.16 12.73 7.18
C GLY A 367 10.20 11.21 7.08
N TYR A 368 9.09 10.54 7.40
CA TYR A 368 9.09 9.07 7.45
C TYR A 368 9.15 8.38 6.09
N TYR A 369 8.59 8.95 5.01
CA TYR A 369 8.62 8.31 3.68
C TYR A 369 10.04 8.16 3.11
N PRO A 370 10.92 9.19 3.13
CA PRO A 370 12.30 9.01 2.70
C PRO A 370 13.06 8.01 3.59
N LEU A 371 12.78 7.92 4.89
CA LEU A 371 13.37 6.87 5.75
C LEU A 371 12.87 5.46 5.40
N LEU A 372 11.58 5.31 5.11
CA LEU A 372 10.93 4.02 4.84
C LEU A 372 11.31 3.44 3.48
N SER A 373 11.48 4.30 2.46
CA SER A 373 11.63 3.89 1.07
C SER A 373 12.94 4.34 0.42
N GLN A 374 13.55 5.45 0.84
CA GLN A 374 14.81 5.98 0.25
C GLN A 374 14.74 6.14 -1.28
N GLY A 375 13.60 6.58 -1.82
CA GLY A 375 13.35 6.63 -3.27
C GLY A 375 12.89 5.30 -3.87
N GLY A 376 12.69 4.26 -3.08
CA GLY A 376 12.12 2.98 -3.51
C GLY A 376 10.78 3.14 -4.24
N ALA A 377 10.54 2.28 -5.22
CA ALA A 377 9.30 2.28 -5.98
C ALA A 377 8.07 2.13 -5.05
N GLY A 378 7.10 3.03 -5.23
CA GLY A 378 5.92 3.12 -4.37
C GLY A 378 6.15 3.91 -3.07
N GLU A 379 7.14 4.81 -3.00
CA GLU A 379 7.36 5.66 -1.82
C GLU A 379 6.08 6.40 -1.40
N GLY A 380 5.69 6.19 -0.14
CA GLY A 380 4.42 6.65 0.43
C GLY A 380 4.12 5.99 1.78
N ASP A 381 2.83 5.79 2.05
CA ASP A 381 2.28 5.21 3.30
C ASP A 381 2.50 3.70 3.48
N LYS A 382 2.85 3.03 2.39
CA LYS A 382 3.24 1.63 2.25
C LYS A 382 3.62 0.90 3.55
N GLU A 383 4.67 1.36 4.22
CA GLU A 383 5.27 0.67 5.37
C GLU A 383 4.77 1.16 6.73
N THR A 384 3.93 2.18 6.77
CA THR A 384 3.58 2.86 8.03
C THR A 384 2.75 1.97 8.96
N TRP A 385 1.90 1.10 8.42
CA TRP A 385 1.12 0.15 9.22
C TRP A 385 2.01 -0.86 9.95
N VAL A 386 2.89 -1.53 9.19
CA VAL A 386 3.78 -2.56 9.76
C VAL A 386 4.82 -1.94 10.68
N LEU A 387 5.32 -0.74 10.38
CA LEU A 387 6.21 0.00 11.27
C LEU A 387 5.53 0.29 12.60
N ALA A 388 4.30 0.81 12.57
CA ALA A 388 3.56 1.15 13.78
C ALA A 388 3.31 -0.10 14.64
N ALA A 389 2.85 -1.20 14.03
CA ALA A 389 2.60 -2.44 14.75
C ALA A 389 3.90 -3.02 15.34
N HIS A 390 5.00 -2.96 14.59
CA HIS A 390 6.31 -3.43 15.00
C HIS A 390 6.88 -2.63 16.18
N VAL A 391 6.84 -1.29 16.12
CA VAL A 391 7.27 -0.40 17.21
C VAL A 391 6.44 -0.61 18.48
N LEU A 392 5.14 -0.86 18.34
CA LEU A 392 4.24 -1.12 19.45
C LEU A 392 4.29 -2.57 19.97
N ASN A 393 5.12 -3.43 19.36
CA ASN A 393 5.16 -4.86 19.63
C ASN A 393 3.77 -5.53 19.56
N GLN A 394 2.93 -5.06 18.64
CA GLN A 394 1.63 -5.64 18.35
C GLN A 394 1.78 -6.75 17.31
N LYS A 395 0.92 -7.77 17.39
CA LYS A 395 0.98 -8.90 16.47
C LYS A 395 0.47 -8.49 15.10
N TRP A 396 1.12 -8.93 14.04
CA TRP A 396 0.64 -8.74 12.68
C TRP A 396 1.13 -9.88 11.80
N TRP A 397 0.41 -10.14 10.71
CA TRP A 397 0.77 -11.12 9.70
C TRP A 397 0.82 -10.44 8.33
N GLN A 398 1.97 -10.46 7.68
CA GLN A 398 2.02 -10.19 6.25
C GLN A 398 1.93 -11.50 5.50
N VAL A 399 1.05 -11.54 4.49
CA VAL A 399 0.95 -12.68 3.57
C VAL A 399 2.34 -13.08 3.07
N ASN A 400 2.67 -14.36 3.16
CA ASN A 400 3.99 -14.87 2.84
C ASN A 400 4.19 -14.97 1.32
N LYS A 401 3.15 -15.39 0.58
CA LYS A 401 3.15 -15.36 -0.88
C LYS A 401 3.43 -13.96 -1.40
N ARG A 402 4.55 -13.80 -2.10
CA ARG A 402 4.83 -12.61 -2.90
C ARG A 402 3.72 -12.43 -3.96
N PRO A 403 3.27 -11.19 -4.25
CA PRO A 403 2.30 -10.97 -5.32
C PRO A 403 2.82 -11.50 -6.67
N ASP A 404 1.92 -12.03 -7.49
CA ASP A 404 2.27 -12.50 -8.84
C ASP A 404 2.56 -11.30 -9.77
N LYS A 405 3.53 -11.46 -10.69
CA LYS A 405 3.99 -10.39 -11.59
C LYS A 405 2.86 -9.82 -12.44
N THR A 406 3.02 -8.54 -12.72
CA THR A 406 2.00 -7.58 -13.10
C THR A 406 1.45 -7.75 -14.50
N TYR A 407 0.15 -7.54 -14.64
CA TYR A 407 -0.46 -7.23 -15.92
C TYR A 407 -0.45 -5.73 -16.15
N GLY A 408 -0.58 -5.31 -17.39
CA GLY A 408 -0.28 -3.92 -17.75
C GLY A 408 -0.99 -3.46 -19.00
N THR A 409 -0.72 -2.21 -19.36
CA THR A 409 -1.11 -1.65 -20.64
C THR A 409 0.10 -1.08 -21.36
N TRP A 410 0.06 -1.13 -22.69
CA TRP A 410 1.03 -0.43 -23.50
C TRP A 410 0.62 1.03 -23.67
N VAL A 411 1.42 1.95 -23.14
CA VAL A 411 1.17 3.39 -23.30
C VAL A 411 1.97 3.89 -24.50
N LYS A 412 1.24 4.29 -25.55
CA LYS A 412 1.82 4.62 -26.86
C LYS A 412 2.73 5.84 -26.81
N ASP A 413 2.34 6.88 -26.08
CA ASP A 413 3.08 8.15 -26.00
C ASP A 413 4.50 8.00 -25.43
N VAL A 414 4.69 7.04 -24.51
CA VAL A 414 5.99 6.74 -23.89
C VAL A 414 6.63 5.47 -24.43
N ASN A 415 5.96 4.80 -25.38
CA ASN A 415 6.44 3.57 -26.03
C ASN A 415 6.92 2.50 -25.01
N TRP A 416 6.13 2.30 -23.94
CA TRP A 416 6.49 1.44 -22.80
C TRP A 416 5.28 0.72 -22.22
N ILE A 417 5.51 -0.47 -21.63
CA ILE A 417 4.48 -1.19 -20.87
C ILE A 417 4.42 -0.63 -19.45
N VAL A 418 3.26 -0.12 -19.06
CA VAL A 418 3.00 0.26 -17.68
C VAL A 418 2.43 -0.98 -17.00
N ASP A 419 3.30 -1.63 -16.22
CA ASP A 419 2.94 -2.66 -15.25
C ASP A 419 1.97 -2.07 -14.21
N SER A 420 0.71 -2.50 -14.28
CA SER A 420 -0.40 -1.79 -13.66
C SER A 420 -1.04 -2.58 -12.52
N CYS A 421 -1.09 -3.89 -12.62
CA CYS A 421 -1.94 -4.71 -11.76
C CYS A 421 -1.15 -5.78 -11.01
N ILE A 422 -1.17 -5.76 -9.67
CA ILE A 422 -0.63 -6.85 -8.84
C ILE A 422 -1.73 -7.82 -8.43
N VAL A 423 -1.41 -9.11 -8.36
CA VAL A 423 -2.34 -10.15 -7.89
C VAL A 423 -1.92 -10.62 -6.51
N GLN A 424 -2.86 -10.55 -5.57
CA GLN A 424 -2.63 -10.79 -4.15
C GLN A 424 -3.45 -11.99 -3.67
N ALA A 425 -2.81 -12.82 -2.86
CA ALA A 425 -3.31 -14.13 -2.47
C ALA A 425 -4.27 -14.08 -1.27
N ASP A 426 -5.04 -15.16 -1.10
CA ASP A 426 -5.82 -15.43 0.11
C ASP A 426 -4.89 -15.64 1.32
N PRO A 427 -4.97 -14.78 2.36
CA PRO A 427 -4.10 -14.86 3.53
C PRO A 427 -4.35 -16.09 4.40
N SER A 428 -5.58 -16.65 4.39
CA SER A 428 -5.92 -17.84 5.18
C SER A 428 -5.31 -19.09 4.57
N GLU A 429 -5.42 -19.24 3.25
CA GLU A 429 -4.80 -20.37 2.53
C GLU A 429 -3.27 -20.27 2.57
N ASP A 430 -2.72 -19.07 2.37
CA ASP A 430 -1.29 -18.80 2.49
C ASP A 430 -0.77 -19.18 3.88
N TYR A 431 -1.41 -18.69 4.94
CA TYR A 431 -1.02 -19.00 6.32
C TYR A 431 -1.06 -20.51 6.61
N GLN A 432 -2.07 -21.24 6.14
CA GLN A 432 -2.15 -22.69 6.29
C GLN A 432 -0.99 -23.41 5.57
N LEU A 433 -0.59 -22.95 4.39
CA LEU A 433 0.56 -23.50 3.67
C LEU A 433 1.86 -23.26 4.44
N VAL A 434 2.03 -22.06 5.02
CA VAL A 434 3.21 -21.74 5.83
C VAL A 434 3.28 -22.58 7.11
N GLU A 435 2.16 -22.79 7.82
CA GLU A 435 2.13 -23.64 9.01
C GLU A 435 2.45 -25.11 8.67
N LYS A 436 2.01 -25.62 7.51
CA LYS A 436 2.43 -26.95 7.01
C LYS A 436 3.93 -26.98 6.72
N PHE A 437 4.45 -25.95 6.05
CA PHE A 437 5.87 -25.84 5.71
C PHE A 437 6.75 -25.85 6.98
N LYS A 438 6.35 -25.11 8.02
CA LYS A 438 7.02 -25.10 9.32
C LYS A 438 7.18 -26.51 9.90
N VAL A 439 6.11 -27.30 9.94
CA VAL A 439 6.14 -28.69 10.47
C VAL A 439 7.10 -29.55 9.65
N VAL A 440 7.14 -29.38 8.34
CA VAL A 440 8.03 -30.14 7.46
C VAL A 440 9.50 -29.72 7.66
N GLN A 441 9.77 -28.42 7.78
CA GLN A 441 11.11 -27.91 8.06
C GLN A 441 11.62 -28.36 9.43
N GLU A 442 10.77 -28.41 10.45
CA GLU A 442 11.12 -28.96 11.77
C GLU A 442 11.54 -30.44 11.66
N LYS A 443 10.80 -31.26 10.90
CA LYS A 443 11.17 -32.67 10.67
C LYS A 443 12.49 -32.82 9.90
N TYR A 444 12.71 -32.01 8.86
CA TYR A 444 13.97 -32.02 8.11
C TYR A 444 15.16 -31.58 8.98
N ARG A 445 14.96 -30.59 9.85
CA ARG A 445 15.95 -30.14 10.83
C ARG A 445 16.34 -31.27 11.78
N GLU A 446 15.38 -32.05 12.28
CA GLU A 446 15.64 -33.23 13.11
C GLU A 446 16.36 -34.35 12.36
N ALA A 447 16.05 -34.53 11.07
CA ALA A 447 16.62 -35.59 10.24
C ALA A 447 18.04 -35.27 9.68
N GLY A 448 18.51 -34.02 9.77
CA GLY A 448 19.79 -33.59 9.21
C GLY A 448 19.84 -33.58 7.67
N VAL A 449 18.69 -33.70 7.00
CA VAL A 449 18.55 -33.70 5.53
C VAL A 449 17.98 -32.35 5.12
N TYR A 450 18.65 -31.64 4.22
CA TYR A 450 18.18 -30.36 3.67
C TYR A 450 18.22 -30.41 2.15
N ASN A 451 17.20 -29.89 1.48
CA ASN A 451 17.26 -29.62 0.05
C ASN A 451 17.07 -28.11 -0.20
N TYR A 452 17.99 -27.58 -1.01
CA TYR A 452 18.12 -26.15 -1.34
C TYR A 452 16.97 -25.61 -2.21
N ASP A 453 16.18 -26.48 -2.83
CA ASP A 453 14.95 -26.09 -3.54
C ASP A 453 13.90 -25.45 -2.61
N TYR A 454 14.07 -25.58 -1.29
CA TYR A 454 13.09 -25.22 -0.26
C TYR A 454 13.26 -23.84 0.37
N ALA A 455 14.27 -23.07 -0.03
CA ALA A 455 14.44 -21.69 0.42
C ALA A 455 13.68 -20.73 -0.51
N PHE A 456 13.37 -19.54 -0.01
CA PHE A 456 12.80 -18.39 -0.73
C PHE A 456 11.27 -18.47 -0.95
N GLY A 457 10.54 -17.43 -0.50
CA GLY A 457 9.07 -17.25 -0.62
C GLY A 457 8.48 -17.24 -2.06
N LYS A 458 9.24 -17.68 -3.06
CA LYS A 458 8.76 -18.09 -4.37
C LYS A 458 8.48 -19.62 -4.44
N ASN A 459 9.23 -20.42 -3.67
CA ASN A 459 9.27 -21.88 -3.77
C ASN A 459 8.53 -22.61 -2.64
N ALA A 460 8.17 -21.95 -1.54
CA ALA A 460 7.28 -22.53 -0.53
C ALA A 460 5.90 -22.90 -1.12
N HIS A 461 5.48 -22.23 -2.20
CA HIS A 461 4.27 -22.57 -2.97
C HIS A 461 4.51 -23.68 -4.01
N GLU A 462 5.74 -23.82 -4.53
CA GLU A 462 6.16 -24.95 -5.37
C GLU A 462 6.36 -26.25 -4.57
N PHE A 463 6.32 -26.16 -3.23
CA PHE A 463 6.48 -27.25 -2.29
C PHE A 463 5.41 -28.36 -2.43
N ALA A 464 4.18 -28.00 -2.79
CA ALA A 464 3.08 -28.97 -2.93
C ALA A 464 3.29 -30.00 -4.06
N GLY A 465 4.13 -29.68 -5.05
CA GLY A 465 4.35 -30.54 -6.23
C GLY A 465 5.50 -31.51 -6.04
N VAL A 466 6.47 -31.16 -5.19
CA VAL A 466 7.72 -31.92 -5.01
C VAL A 466 7.59 -33.01 -3.95
N MET A 467 6.71 -32.86 -2.95
CA MET A 467 6.49 -33.86 -1.89
C MET A 467 5.59 -35.04 -2.30
N GLY A 468 5.16 -35.13 -3.55
CA GLY A 468 4.32 -36.24 -4.00
C GLY A 468 2.90 -36.24 -3.39
N GLU A 469 2.52 -35.22 -2.62
CA GLU A 469 1.12 -34.84 -2.39
C GLU A 469 0.56 -34.22 -3.66
N LYS A 470 0.55 -35.03 -4.72
CA LYS A 470 -0.45 -34.89 -5.75
C LYS A 470 -1.78 -34.81 -5.01
N SER A 471 -2.54 -33.74 -5.23
CA SER A 471 -4.00 -33.89 -5.16
C SER A 471 -4.37 -35.15 -5.96
N THR A 472 -5.57 -35.70 -5.82
CA THR A 472 -6.03 -36.81 -6.67
C THR A 472 -5.88 -36.55 -8.19
N LYS A 473 -5.45 -35.36 -8.62
CA LYS A 473 -5.08 -34.96 -9.99
C LYS A 473 -3.63 -34.46 -10.23
N GLY A 474 -2.73 -34.39 -9.25
CA GLY A 474 -1.32 -34.03 -9.49
C GLY A 474 -1.00 -32.54 -9.71
N GLU A 475 -1.85 -31.63 -9.23
CA GLU A 475 -1.62 -30.18 -9.31
C GLU A 475 -1.04 -29.62 -8.00
N LEU A 476 -0.15 -28.63 -8.14
CA LEU A 476 0.50 -27.85 -7.07
C LEU A 476 -0.55 -27.09 -6.24
N GLN A 477 -0.63 -27.31 -4.92
CA GLN A 477 -1.49 -26.51 -4.03
C GLN A 477 -0.86 -25.12 -3.78
N VAL A 478 -1.36 -24.10 -4.46
CA VAL A 478 -0.99 -22.69 -4.28
C VAL A 478 -2.18 -21.93 -3.69
N ALA A 479 -1.92 -20.95 -2.82
CA ALA A 479 -2.96 -20.07 -2.30
C ALA A 479 -3.68 -19.37 -3.46
N SER A 480 -5.01 -19.36 -3.38
CA SER A 480 -5.88 -18.79 -4.41
C SER A 480 -5.68 -17.28 -4.52
N ASP A 481 -5.86 -16.75 -5.73
CA ASP A 481 -5.91 -15.31 -5.96
C ASP A 481 -7.17 -14.73 -5.32
N MET A 482 -7.04 -13.61 -4.60
CA MET A 482 -8.15 -12.96 -3.90
C MET A 482 -8.38 -11.53 -4.38
N PHE A 483 -7.29 -10.78 -4.65
CA PHE A 483 -7.37 -9.38 -5.07
C PHE A 483 -6.51 -9.10 -6.29
N TYR A 484 -7.01 -8.23 -7.16
CA TYR A 484 -6.31 -7.61 -8.28
C TYR A 484 -6.26 -6.10 -8.01
N HIS A 485 -5.09 -5.58 -7.66
CA HIS A 485 -4.90 -4.16 -7.34
C HIS A 485 -4.32 -3.42 -8.55
N LEU A 486 -5.10 -2.51 -9.14
CA LEU A 486 -4.77 -1.78 -10.37
C LEU A 486 -4.23 -0.37 -10.07
N HIS A 487 -2.91 -0.22 -10.03
CA HIS A 487 -2.24 1.05 -9.72
C HIS A 487 -2.33 2.09 -10.85
N SER A 488 -2.03 1.70 -12.10
CA SER A 488 -1.91 2.66 -13.20
C SER A 488 -1.91 2.02 -14.59
N PRO A 489 -2.73 2.49 -15.56
CA PRO A 489 -3.71 3.55 -15.40
C PRO A 489 -4.92 3.02 -14.64
N LYS A 490 -5.38 3.80 -13.66
CA LYS A 490 -6.66 3.57 -12.97
C LYS A 490 -7.78 3.53 -14.01
N LEU A 491 -8.86 2.80 -13.70
CA LEU A 491 -9.90 2.45 -14.67
C LEU A 491 -10.85 3.62 -15.01
N ASP A 492 -10.30 4.68 -15.62
CA ASP A 492 -11.07 5.75 -16.30
C ASP A 492 -11.46 5.25 -17.70
N PRO A 493 -12.76 4.99 -17.97
CA PRO A 493 -13.19 4.45 -19.25
C PRO A 493 -12.79 5.30 -20.45
N TRP A 494 -12.76 6.64 -20.29
CA TRP A 494 -12.38 7.54 -21.37
C TRP A 494 -10.91 7.42 -21.69
N ASN A 495 -10.02 7.33 -20.70
CA ASN A 495 -8.59 7.19 -20.97
C ASN A 495 -8.31 5.87 -21.71
N TYR A 496 -8.92 4.77 -21.28
CA TYR A 496 -8.75 3.48 -21.95
C TYR A 496 -9.23 3.49 -23.39
N VAL A 497 -10.38 4.13 -23.66
CA VAL A 497 -10.93 4.23 -25.00
C VAL A 497 -10.18 5.24 -25.86
N LEU A 498 -9.95 6.46 -25.40
CA LEU A 498 -9.36 7.53 -26.20
C LEU A 498 -7.88 7.26 -26.50
N ASP A 499 -7.13 6.78 -25.52
CA ASP A 499 -5.69 6.54 -25.65
C ASP A 499 -5.36 5.15 -26.23
N ASP A 500 -6.39 4.34 -26.52
CA ASP A 500 -6.28 2.98 -27.07
C ASP A 500 -5.40 2.04 -26.23
N LEU A 501 -5.67 2.01 -24.92
CA LEU A 501 -4.94 1.23 -23.92
C LEU A 501 -5.20 -0.29 -23.98
N PHE A 502 -5.94 -0.73 -25.01
CA PHE A 502 -6.29 -2.13 -25.26
C PHE A 502 -5.33 -2.84 -26.22
N THR A 503 -4.39 -2.11 -26.83
CA THR A 503 -3.52 -2.65 -27.89
C THR A 503 -2.04 -2.53 -27.55
N ASP A 504 -1.24 -3.49 -28.03
CA ASP A 504 0.21 -3.49 -27.92
C ASP A 504 0.85 -2.48 -28.90
N ARG A 505 2.19 -2.40 -28.87
CA ARG A 505 2.98 -1.53 -29.77
C ARG A 505 2.71 -1.74 -31.27
N ASN A 506 2.19 -2.90 -31.66
CA ASN A 506 1.89 -3.28 -33.04
C ASN A 506 0.39 -3.16 -33.36
N GLY A 507 -0.41 -2.58 -32.46
CA GLY A 507 -1.86 -2.47 -32.62
C GLY A 507 -2.62 -3.78 -32.41
N ARG A 508 -1.98 -4.82 -31.87
CA ARG A 508 -2.65 -6.10 -31.57
C ARG A 508 -3.33 -6.00 -30.22
N GLN A 509 -4.55 -6.54 -30.12
CA GLN A 509 -5.27 -6.59 -28.85
C GLN A 509 -4.46 -7.32 -27.78
N MET A 510 -4.41 -6.74 -26.58
CA MET A 510 -3.75 -7.32 -25.41
C MET A 510 -4.73 -7.40 -24.23
N ARG A 511 -4.44 -8.23 -23.24
CA ARG A 511 -5.21 -8.36 -22.00
C ARG A 511 -4.58 -7.50 -20.90
N ASN A 512 -5.34 -6.58 -20.32
CA ASN A 512 -4.83 -5.67 -19.28
C ASN A 512 -4.77 -6.33 -17.90
N PHE A 513 -5.55 -7.38 -17.66
CA PHE A 513 -5.55 -8.17 -16.40
C PHE A 513 -5.01 -9.59 -16.59
N GLY A 514 -4.36 -9.83 -17.72
CA GLY A 514 -3.68 -11.09 -18.00
C GLY A 514 -4.57 -12.23 -18.43
N ASP A 515 -3.92 -13.39 -18.58
CA ASP A 515 -4.52 -14.62 -19.11
C ASP A 515 -4.66 -15.74 -18.08
N ILE A 516 -4.37 -15.46 -16.80
CA ILE A 516 -4.44 -16.45 -15.72
C ILE A 516 -5.84 -16.64 -15.13
N TRP A 517 -6.83 -15.87 -15.60
CA TRP A 517 -8.23 -15.90 -15.16
C TRP A 517 -8.94 -17.26 -15.27
N PRO A 518 -8.51 -18.27 -16.05
CA PRO A 518 -9.13 -19.59 -15.96
C PRO A 518 -9.07 -20.24 -14.56
N ARG A 519 -8.19 -19.77 -13.66
CA ARG A 519 -8.18 -20.15 -12.23
C ARG A 519 -9.35 -19.54 -11.44
N LEU A 520 -9.84 -18.38 -11.85
CA LEU A 520 -10.93 -17.63 -11.19
C LEU A 520 -12.32 -18.18 -11.55
N LYS A 521 -12.42 -19.05 -12.57
CA LYS A 521 -13.67 -19.59 -13.14
C LYS A 521 -14.56 -18.54 -13.83
N PHE A 522 -14.10 -17.30 -13.95
CA PHE A 522 -14.71 -16.25 -14.76
C PHE A 522 -13.63 -15.33 -15.35
N ASP A 523 -14.00 -14.54 -16.36
CA ASP A 523 -13.12 -13.59 -17.03
C ASP A 523 -13.27 -12.20 -16.39
N LEU A 524 -12.32 -11.83 -15.51
CA LEU A 524 -12.34 -10.58 -14.76
C LEU A 524 -12.38 -9.36 -15.67
N GLU A 525 -11.52 -9.34 -16.69
CA GLU A 525 -11.41 -8.17 -17.58
C GLU A 525 -12.66 -7.99 -18.42
N PHE A 526 -13.22 -9.10 -18.93
CA PHE A 526 -14.50 -9.09 -19.62
C PHE A 526 -15.62 -8.56 -18.70
N TRP A 527 -15.70 -9.07 -17.47
CA TRP A 527 -16.70 -8.65 -16.49
C TRP A 527 -16.58 -7.15 -16.13
N ILE A 528 -15.36 -6.62 -15.99
CA ILE A 528 -15.14 -5.19 -15.73
C ILE A 528 -15.72 -4.35 -16.87
N TRP A 529 -15.31 -4.62 -18.12
CA TRP A 529 -15.74 -3.80 -19.25
C TRP A 529 -17.23 -3.96 -19.58
N GLU A 530 -17.79 -5.15 -19.37
CA GLU A 530 -19.25 -5.37 -19.46
C GLU A 530 -20.00 -4.56 -18.40
N THR A 531 -19.48 -4.50 -17.16
CA THR A 531 -20.03 -3.66 -16.09
C THR A 531 -19.95 -2.17 -16.44
N VAL A 532 -18.80 -1.70 -16.93
CA VAL A 532 -18.63 -0.30 -17.37
C VAL A 532 -19.65 0.05 -18.46
N HIS A 533 -19.82 -0.81 -19.45
CA HIS A 533 -20.79 -0.61 -20.52
C HIS A 533 -22.23 -0.62 -20.00
N ALA A 534 -22.60 -1.58 -19.15
CA ALA A 534 -23.96 -1.67 -18.59
C ALA A 534 -24.34 -0.43 -17.77
N GLU A 535 -23.37 0.15 -17.05
CA GLU A 535 -23.62 1.27 -16.14
C GLU A 535 -23.58 2.63 -16.85
N LEU A 536 -22.81 2.78 -17.93
CA LEU A 536 -22.62 4.06 -18.63
C LEU A 536 -23.33 4.15 -19.99
N CYS A 537 -23.53 3.03 -20.68
CA CYS A 537 -23.98 3.00 -22.08
C CYS A 537 -25.35 2.35 -22.30
N ASP A 538 -25.69 1.28 -21.59
CA ASP A 538 -26.94 0.53 -21.84
C ASP A 538 -28.18 1.30 -21.31
N PRO A 539 -29.12 1.72 -22.17
CA PRO A 539 -30.30 2.47 -21.74
C PRO A 539 -31.21 1.74 -20.74
N ASN A 540 -31.14 0.41 -20.67
CA ASN A 540 -32.00 -0.41 -19.82
C ASN A 540 -31.41 -0.65 -18.43
N THR A 541 -30.08 -0.63 -18.30
CA THR A 541 -29.38 -0.92 -17.03
C THR A 541 -28.59 0.27 -16.50
N SER A 542 -28.33 1.28 -17.31
CA SER A 542 -27.54 2.43 -16.90
C SER A 542 -28.27 3.22 -15.82
N HIS A 543 -27.57 3.49 -14.74
CA HIS A 543 -28.09 4.31 -13.66
C HIS A 543 -27.78 5.78 -13.95
N GLU A 544 -28.80 6.61 -14.12
CA GLU A 544 -28.62 8.05 -14.32
C GLU A 544 -27.81 8.71 -13.19
N ALA A 545 -27.94 8.22 -11.96
CA ALA A 545 -27.14 8.66 -10.82
C ALA A 545 -25.62 8.45 -11.03
N ILE A 546 -25.21 7.38 -11.73
CA ILE A 546 -23.81 7.12 -12.07
C ILE A 546 -23.34 8.14 -13.12
N LYS A 547 -24.12 8.38 -14.17
CA LYS A 547 -23.75 9.34 -15.24
C LYS A 547 -23.63 10.77 -14.73
N LYS A 548 -24.38 11.12 -13.68
CA LYS A 548 -24.35 12.43 -13.01
C LYS A 548 -23.27 12.58 -11.95
N MET A 549 -22.43 11.57 -11.74
CA MET A 549 -21.27 11.74 -10.86
C MET A 549 -20.45 12.95 -11.30
N LYS A 550 -20.01 13.76 -10.33
CA LYS A 550 -19.26 14.99 -10.60
C LYS A 550 -18.00 14.78 -11.43
N CYS A 551 -17.36 13.61 -11.30
CA CYS A 551 -16.17 13.25 -12.08
C CYS A 551 -16.43 13.09 -13.58
N PHE A 552 -17.69 12.91 -14.00
CA PHE A 552 -18.08 12.80 -15.40
C PHE A 552 -18.66 14.08 -16.00
N HIS A 553 -18.78 15.15 -15.21
CA HIS A 553 -19.24 16.45 -15.73
C HIS A 553 -18.37 16.91 -16.90
N GLY A 554 -19.02 17.19 -18.04
CA GLY A 554 -18.36 17.63 -19.27
C GLY A 554 -17.69 16.51 -20.08
N ARG A 555 -17.76 15.25 -19.64
CA ARG A 555 -17.31 14.10 -20.45
C ARG A 555 -18.34 13.78 -21.53
N ASP A 556 -17.86 13.47 -22.72
CA ASP A 556 -18.71 13.06 -23.84
C ASP A 556 -18.94 11.55 -23.82
N PHE A 557 -20.14 11.12 -23.42
CA PHE A 557 -20.53 9.72 -23.35
C PHE A 557 -20.63 9.07 -24.74
N ASN A 558 -20.83 9.85 -25.80
CA ASN A 558 -20.91 9.31 -27.15
C ASN A 558 -19.57 8.68 -27.58
N LEU A 559 -18.44 9.28 -27.17
CA LEU A 559 -17.10 8.71 -27.43
C LEU A 559 -16.91 7.33 -26.80
N LEU A 560 -17.63 7.04 -25.72
CA LEU A 560 -17.62 5.75 -25.05
C LEU A 560 -18.65 4.79 -25.66
N CYS A 561 -19.85 5.29 -25.96
CA CYS A 561 -21.06 4.49 -26.11
C CYS A 561 -21.66 4.42 -27.54
N GLU A 562 -21.15 5.14 -28.55
CA GLU A 562 -21.81 5.17 -29.87
C GLU A 562 -21.72 3.84 -30.68
N GLY A 563 -22.68 2.95 -30.40
CA GLY A 563 -23.18 1.82 -31.19
C GLY A 563 -22.18 0.66 -31.47
N ASN A 564 -22.57 -0.24 -32.40
CA ASN A 564 -21.78 -1.39 -32.90
C ASN A 564 -20.34 -1.05 -33.37
N ASN A 565 -20.02 0.24 -33.49
CA ASN A 565 -18.72 0.74 -33.90
C ASN A 565 -17.87 1.32 -32.76
N SER A 566 -18.41 1.43 -31.53
CA SER A 566 -17.68 1.94 -30.37
C SER A 566 -16.48 1.05 -30.05
N ARG A 567 -15.40 1.67 -29.57
CA ARG A 567 -14.17 0.93 -29.21
C ARG A 567 -14.42 0.05 -27.98
N LEU A 568 -15.32 0.45 -27.07
CA LEU A 568 -15.71 -0.33 -25.90
C LEU A 568 -16.48 -1.60 -26.29
N GLU A 569 -17.49 -1.52 -27.17
CA GLU A 569 -18.21 -2.72 -27.62
C GLU A 569 -17.29 -3.69 -28.38
N LYS A 570 -16.42 -3.16 -29.26
CA LYS A 570 -15.41 -3.96 -29.95
C LYS A 570 -14.46 -4.65 -28.97
N ARG A 571 -14.10 -3.97 -27.87
CA ARG A 571 -13.29 -4.53 -26.80
C ARG A 571 -14.01 -5.69 -26.11
N ILE A 572 -15.27 -5.49 -25.70
CA ILE A 572 -16.10 -6.51 -25.05
C ILE A 572 -16.27 -7.74 -25.96
N GLU A 573 -16.55 -7.52 -27.25
CA GLU A 573 -16.69 -8.62 -28.23
C GLU A 573 -15.38 -9.39 -28.45
N TRP A 574 -14.24 -8.69 -28.45
CA TRP A 574 -12.93 -9.34 -28.53
C TRP A 574 -12.65 -10.20 -27.29
N LEU A 575 -12.86 -9.65 -26.09
CA LEU A 575 -12.69 -10.35 -24.81
C LEU A 575 -13.58 -11.59 -24.73
N ARG A 576 -14.84 -11.50 -25.17
CA ARG A 576 -15.78 -12.63 -25.25
C ARG A 576 -15.23 -13.78 -26.12
N LYS A 577 -14.68 -13.45 -27.30
CA LYS A 577 -14.10 -14.45 -28.23
C LYS A 577 -12.83 -15.09 -27.66
N ASP A 578 -11.91 -14.26 -27.17
CA ASP A 578 -10.65 -14.72 -26.57
C ASP A 578 -10.91 -15.61 -25.34
N GLY A 579 -11.85 -15.20 -24.48
CA GLY A 579 -12.29 -15.97 -23.32
C GLY A 579 -12.86 -17.34 -23.71
N ALA A 580 -13.80 -17.37 -24.65
CA ALA A 580 -14.40 -18.63 -25.13
C ALA A 580 -13.39 -19.58 -25.79
N GLN A 581 -12.32 -19.07 -26.40
CA GLN A 581 -11.25 -19.89 -26.97
C GLN A 581 -10.39 -20.52 -25.86
N LYS A 582 -10.02 -19.73 -24.84
CA LYS A 582 -9.16 -20.19 -23.74
C LYS A 582 -9.84 -21.24 -22.84
N LEU A 583 -11.15 -21.12 -22.61
CA LEU A 583 -11.91 -22.15 -21.88
C LEU A 583 -12.00 -23.48 -22.66
N ARG A 584 -12.13 -23.43 -23.99
CA ARG A 584 -12.18 -24.63 -24.85
C ARG A 584 -10.86 -25.39 -24.93
N ASN A 585 -9.72 -24.68 -24.88
CA ASN A 585 -8.40 -25.29 -24.96
C ASN A 585 -7.96 -26.02 -23.67
N ARG A 586 -8.76 -26.01 -22.60
CA ARG A 586 -8.53 -26.74 -21.34
C ARG A 586 -9.39 -28.01 -21.20
N GLY A 587 -10.08 -28.41 -22.27
CA GLY A 587 -10.87 -29.64 -22.33
C GLY A 587 -10.03 -30.91 -22.17
#